data_AF-A0A1X7MPY2-F1
#
_entry.id   AF-A0A1X7MPY2-F1
#
_cell.length_a   1.000
_cell.length_b   1.000
_cell.length_c   1.000
_cell.angle_alpha   90.00
_cell.angle_beta   90.00
_cell.angle_gamma   90.00
#
_symmetry.space_group_name_H-M   'P 1'
#
loop_
_entity.id
_entity.type
_entity.pdbx_description
1 polymer ?
#
loop_
_entity_poly.entity_id
_entity_poly.type
_entity_poly.pdbx_seq_one_letter_code
_entity_poly.pdbx_strand_id
1 'polypeptide(L)'
;MLVAGASPATAGAPTGIFIWYPDQATAPSSAGCEALVQRVRPSREKAEAWLWGRAPFGSEMEYYLFVSDNRMEPTYAAEGDYDTGALRLGQTIGDTTAFELTPDDHPAVTIAGSITAPAGSAVVTVTLRDVPTTNGRSNRTTYFCRFDDAGTET
;
A
#
# COMPACT_ATOMS: atom_id res chain seq x y z
N MET A 1 31.91 0.22 32.54
CA MET A 1 30.95 1.13 31.89
C MET A 1 30.60 0.53 30.54
N LEU A 2 29.52 -0.23 30.47
CA LEU A 2 29.05 -0.87 29.22
C LEU A 2 28.01 0.05 28.59
N VAL A 3 28.30 0.51 27.37
CA VAL A 3 27.36 1.30 26.56
C VAL A 3 26.28 0.35 26.08
N ALA A 4 25.05 0.55 26.55
CA ALA A 4 23.87 -0.13 26.01
C ALA A 4 23.65 0.41 24.58
N GLY A 5 23.99 -0.40 23.58
CA GLY A 5 23.60 -0.13 22.20
C GLY A 5 22.08 -0.24 22.10
N ALA A 6 21.41 0.85 21.74
CA ALA A 6 20.01 0.80 21.38
C ALA A 6 19.85 -0.15 20.19
N SER A 7 19.14 -1.25 20.37
CA SER A 7 18.68 -2.07 19.25
C SER A 7 17.81 -1.17 18.37
N PRO A 8 18.02 -1.15 17.04
CA PRO A 8 17.08 -0.47 16.15
C PRO A 8 15.71 -1.13 16.36
N ALA A 9 14.68 -0.34 16.63
CA ALA A 9 13.32 -0.82 16.61
C ALA A 9 13.11 -1.50 15.25
N THR A 10 12.75 -2.78 15.26
CA THR A 10 12.34 -3.45 14.03
C THR A 10 11.11 -2.70 13.54
N ALA A 11 11.26 -1.89 12.49
CA ALA A 11 10.13 -1.21 11.89
C ALA A 11 9.12 -2.28 11.48
N GLY A 12 7.92 -2.22 12.08
CA GLY A 12 6.82 -3.08 11.68
C GLY A 12 6.46 -2.86 10.21
N ALA A 13 5.68 -3.77 9.63
CA ALA A 13 5.16 -3.55 8.28
C ALA A 13 4.42 -2.21 8.21
N PRO A 14 4.52 -1.47 7.09
CA PRO A 14 3.77 -0.24 6.91
C PRO A 14 2.27 -0.57 6.76
N THR A 15 1.53 -0.50 7.86
CA THR A 15 0.07 -0.54 7.87
C THR A 15 -0.50 0.87 7.77
N GLY A 16 -1.72 1.01 7.26
CA GLY A 16 -2.39 2.28 7.04
C GLY A 16 -3.12 2.36 5.71
N ILE A 17 -3.39 3.59 5.29
CA ILE A 17 -4.07 3.92 4.04
C ILE A 17 -3.11 4.72 3.19
N PHE A 18 -2.97 4.36 1.92
CA PHE A 18 -2.06 5.02 0.99
C PHE A 18 -2.84 5.43 -0.26
N ILE A 19 -2.55 6.62 -0.79
CA ILE A 19 -3.18 7.07 -2.04
C ILE A 19 -2.35 6.60 -3.23
N TRP A 20 -3.01 6.05 -4.25
CA TRP A 20 -2.39 5.57 -5.48
C TRP A 20 -1.76 6.73 -6.26
N TYR A 21 -0.54 6.53 -6.76
CA TYR A 21 0.16 7.53 -7.56
C TYR A 21 -0.18 7.42 -9.06
N PRO A 22 -0.58 8.49 -9.77
CA PRO A 22 -1.08 8.35 -11.14
C PRO A 22 -0.16 7.79 -12.21
N ASP A 23 1.13 8.09 -12.14
CA ASP A 23 2.10 7.58 -13.10
C ASP A 23 2.80 6.33 -12.53
N GLN A 24 2.34 5.17 -12.98
CA GLN A 24 2.83 3.87 -12.54
C GLN A 24 4.04 3.34 -13.34
N ALA A 25 4.52 4.09 -14.34
CA ALA A 25 5.63 3.63 -15.17
C ALA A 25 6.99 3.73 -14.45
N THR A 26 7.13 4.71 -13.56
CA THR A 26 8.36 4.96 -12.79
C THR A 26 8.03 5.30 -11.35
N ALA A 27 8.88 4.90 -10.41
CA ALA A 27 8.71 5.25 -9.01
C ALA A 27 8.66 6.79 -8.82
N PRO A 28 7.69 7.33 -8.07
CA PRO A 28 7.65 8.75 -7.76
C PRO A 28 8.80 9.16 -6.84
N SER A 29 9.11 10.45 -6.81
CA SER A 29 9.91 11.05 -5.74
C SER A 29 9.01 11.40 -4.54
N SER A 30 9.60 11.58 -3.35
CA SER A 30 8.85 12.06 -2.17
C SER A 30 8.14 13.38 -2.46
N ALA A 31 8.81 14.34 -3.11
CA ALA A 31 8.23 15.62 -3.50
C ALA A 31 7.05 15.45 -4.48
N GLY A 32 7.11 14.46 -5.39
CA GLY A 32 5.99 14.12 -6.27
C GLY A 32 4.78 13.58 -5.50
N CYS A 33 5.03 12.74 -4.50
CA CYS A 33 3.99 12.27 -3.58
C CYS A 33 3.39 13.40 -2.74
N GLU A 34 4.23 14.28 -2.18
CA GLU A 34 3.77 15.43 -1.40
C GLU A 34 2.91 16.38 -2.25
N ALA A 35 3.30 16.65 -3.49
CA ALA A 35 2.52 17.44 -4.42
C ALA A 35 1.16 16.78 -4.76
N LEU A 36 1.14 15.45 -4.91
CA LEU A 36 -0.11 14.70 -5.09
C LEU A 36 -1.03 14.87 -3.88
N VAL A 37 -0.50 14.65 -2.67
CA VAL A 37 -1.25 14.77 -1.42
C VAL A 37 -1.81 16.18 -1.23
N GLN A 38 -1.02 17.22 -1.50
CA GLN A 38 -1.47 18.61 -1.41
C GLN A 38 -2.60 18.95 -2.40
N ARG A 39 -2.54 18.36 -3.60
CA ARG A 39 -3.56 18.56 -4.65
C ARG A 39 -4.85 17.84 -4.32
N VAL A 40 -4.77 16.54 -4.03
CA VAL A 40 -5.94 15.67 -3.84
C VAL A 40 -6.57 15.88 -2.46
N ARG A 41 -5.74 16.22 -1.46
CA ARG A 41 -6.13 16.30 -0.05
C ARG A 41 -6.86 15.02 0.38
N PRO A 42 -6.18 13.87 0.30
CA PRO A 42 -6.74 12.60 0.75
C PRO A 42 -7.03 12.66 2.25
N SER A 43 -8.03 11.89 2.68
CA SER A 43 -8.33 11.67 4.10
C SER A 43 -8.82 10.24 4.29
N ARG A 44 -8.79 9.74 5.53
CA ARG A 44 -9.38 8.43 5.84
C ARG A 44 -10.86 8.37 5.46
N GLU A 45 -11.61 9.42 5.79
CA GLU A 45 -13.05 9.50 5.49
C GLU A 45 -13.32 9.35 3.99
N LYS A 46 -12.55 10.04 3.14
CA LYS A 46 -12.67 9.87 1.69
C LYS A 46 -12.31 8.46 1.25
N ALA A 47 -11.20 7.92 1.73
CA ALA A 47 -10.76 6.58 1.36
C ALA A 47 -11.79 5.52 1.74
N GLU A 48 -12.39 5.61 2.93
CA GLU A 48 -13.46 4.72 3.38
C GLU A 48 -14.73 4.91 2.55
N ALA A 49 -15.08 6.15 2.20
CA ALA A 49 -16.20 6.41 1.29
C ALA A 49 -15.98 5.74 -0.07
N TRP A 50 -14.75 5.76 -0.61
CA TRP A 50 -14.40 5.03 -1.83
C TRP A 50 -14.48 3.52 -1.64
N LEU A 51 -13.92 2.99 -0.55
CA LEU A 51 -13.94 1.56 -0.24
C LEU A 51 -15.37 0.99 -0.18
N TRP A 52 -16.31 1.75 0.40
CA TRP A 52 -17.69 1.32 0.57
C TRP A 52 -18.65 1.76 -0.55
N GLY A 53 -18.14 2.34 -1.64
CA GLY A 53 -18.98 2.84 -2.75
C GLY A 53 -19.92 3.99 -2.34
N ARG A 54 -19.50 4.81 -1.36
CA ARG A 54 -20.23 5.96 -0.81
C ARG A 54 -19.66 7.30 -1.25
N ALA A 55 -18.60 7.32 -2.06
CA ALA A 55 -18.03 8.54 -2.60
C ALA A 55 -19.13 9.34 -3.35
N PRO A 56 -19.26 10.66 -3.08
CA PRO A 56 -20.30 11.48 -3.71
C PRO A 56 -20.22 11.48 -5.24
N PHE A 57 -21.38 11.57 -5.89
CA PHE A 57 -21.44 11.76 -7.35
C PHE A 57 -20.74 13.06 -7.76
N GLY A 58 -19.86 12.97 -8.77
CA GLY A 58 -19.09 14.11 -9.27
C GLY A 58 -17.79 14.40 -8.50
N SER A 59 -17.45 13.59 -7.48
CA SER A 59 -16.12 13.63 -6.88
C SER A 59 -15.04 13.22 -7.89
N GLU A 60 -13.85 13.83 -7.79
CA GLU A 60 -12.68 13.38 -8.54
C GLU A 60 -12.36 11.93 -8.15
N MET A 61 -12.03 11.10 -9.14
CA MET A 61 -11.74 9.69 -8.93
C MET A 61 -10.42 9.55 -8.17
N GLU A 62 -10.49 8.96 -6.98
CA GLU A 62 -9.34 8.71 -6.11
C GLU A 62 -9.24 7.21 -5.85
N TYR A 63 -8.01 6.71 -5.81
CA TYR A 63 -7.72 5.30 -5.60
C TYR A 63 -6.82 5.13 -4.39
N TYR A 64 -7.17 4.19 -3.51
CA TYR A 64 -6.49 3.96 -2.25
C TYR A 64 -6.10 2.50 -2.09
N LEU A 65 -5.11 2.27 -1.23
CA LEU A 65 -4.75 0.95 -0.72
C LEU A 65 -4.84 0.97 0.80
N PHE A 66 -5.63 0.05 1.35
CA PHE A 66 -5.68 -0.25 2.77
C PHE A 66 -4.77 -1.43 3.05
N VAL A 67 -3.88 -1.29 4.03
CA VAL A 67 -3.00 -2.36 4.52
C VAL A 67 -3.17 -2.47 6.03
N SER A 68 -3.53 -3.65 6.50
CA SER A 68 -3.59 -4.01 7.91
C SER A 68 -2.70 -5.22 8.18
N ASP A 69 -2.64 -5.68 9.43
CA ASP A 69 -1.79 -6.82 9.81
C ASP A 69 -2.13 -8.12 9.04
N ASN A 70 -3.38 -8.24 8.57
CA ASN A 70 -3.89 -9.46 7.96
C ASN A 70 -4.69 -9.26 6.66
N ARG A 71 -4.77 -8.04 6.12
CA ARG A 71 -5.54 -7.75 4.91
C ARG A 71 -4.89 -6.66 4.07
N MET A 72 -4.92 -6.85 2.75
CA MET A 72 -4.60 -5.85 1.74
C MET A 72 -5.86 -5.62 0.90
N GLU A 73 -6.26 -4.35 0.73
CA GLU A 73 -7.54 -4.01 0.10
C GLU A 73 -7.46 -2.68 -0.66
N PRO A 74 -7.24 -2.70 -1.98
CA PRO A 74 -7.36 -1.53 -2.85
C PRO A 74 -8.83 -1.13 -3.12
N THR A 75 -9.08 0.15 -3.40
CA THR A 75 -10.41 0.65 -3.80
C THR A 75 -10.73 0.50 -5.29
N TYR A 76 -9.88 -0.19 -6.05
CA TYR A 76 -9.98 -0.33 -7.50
C TYR A 76 -9.89 -1.78 -7.98
N ALA A 77 -9.98 -2.76 -7.08
CA ALA A 77 -9.99 -4.16 -7.47
C ALA A 77 -11.22 -4.48 -8.32
N ALA A 78 -11.00 -5.18 -9.42
CA ALA A 78 -12.04 -5.81 -10.21
C ALA A 78 -12.19 -7.28 -9.83
N GLU A 79 -13.34 -7.87 -10.15
CA GLU A 79 -13.56 -9.31 -10.03
C GLU A 79 -12.44 -10.07 -10.77
N GLY A 80 -11.81 -11.01 -10.07
CA GLY A 80 -10.73 -11.82 -10.58
C GLY A 80 -9.34 -11.19 -10.46
N ASP A 81 -9.19 -10.02 -9.82
CA ASP A 81 -7.88 -9.45 -9.51
C ASP A 81 -7.14 -10.20 -8.39
N TYR A 82 -5.84 -9.93 -8.32
CA TYR A 82 -4.89 -10.62 -7.44
C TYR A 82 -4.31 -9.73 -6.33
N ASP A 83 -4.81 -8.49 -6.14
CA ASP A 83 -4.29 -7.50 -5.17
C ASP A 83 -5.14 -7.33 -3.91
N THR A 84 -6.32 -7.95 -3.84
CA THR A 84 -7.17 -7.91 -2.65
C THR A 84 -7.19 -9.25 -1.96
N GLY A 85 -6.96 -9.27 -0.65
CA GLY A 85 -7.22 -10.46 0.16
C GLY A 85 -6.45 -10.56 1.46
N ALA A 86 -6.35 -11.80 1.96
CA ALA A 86 -5.71 -12.10 3.23
C ALA A 86 -4.19 -11.93 3.12
N LEU A 87 -3.63 -11.12 4.02
CA LEU A 87 -2.21 -10.80 4.08
C LEU A 87 -1.55 -11.58 5.21
N ARG A 88 -0.36 -12.13 4.94
CA ARG A 88 0.53 -12.68 5.95
C ARG A 88 1.85 -11.93 5.88
N LEU A 89 2.01 -10.96 6.78
CA LEU A 89 3.23 -10.18 6.89
C LEU A 89 4.40 -11.06 7.36
N GLY A 90 5.53 -10.92 6.69
CA GLY A 90 6.78 -11.56 7.00
C GLY A 90 7.74 -10.62 7.74
N GLN A 91 9.03 -10.96 7.67
CA GLN A 91 10.07 -10.16 8.29
C GLN A 91 10.29 -8.83 7.52
N THR A 92 10.49 -7.75 8.27
CA THR A 92 11.03 -6.49 7.75
C THR A 92 12.55 -6.51 7.79
N ILE A 93 13.20 -6.21 6.66
CA ILE A 93 14.65 -6.03 6.54
C ILE A 93 14.91 -4.65 5.92
N GLY A 94 15.50 -3.74 6.70
CA GLY A 94 15.61 -2.34 6.30
C GLY A 94 14.24 -1.71 6.13
N ASP A 95 14.00 -1.08 4.98
CA ASP A 95 12.73 -0.42 4.63
C ASP A 95 11.71 -1.34 3.94
N THR A 96 12.01 -2.64 3.83
CA THR A 96 11.19 -3.58 3.07
C THR A 96 10.63 -4.69 3.94
N THR A 97 9.31 -4.87 3.89
CA THR A 97 8.60 -5.97 4.53
C THR A 97 8.14 -6.98 3.49
N ALA A 98 8.57 -8.23 3.62
CA ALA A 98 8.05 -9.30 2.79
C ALA A 98 6.61 -9.68 3.24
N PHE A 99 5.79 -10.19 2.33
CA PHE A 99 4.49 -10.75 2.67
C PHE A 99 4.08 -11.88 1.73
N GLU A 100 3.08 -12.63 2.15
CA GLU A 100 2.26 -13.46 1.26
C GLU A 100 0.84 -12.93 1.23
N LEU A 101 0.24 -12.91 0.04
CA LEU A 101 -1.14 -12.53 -0.20
C LEU A 101 -1.89 -13.74 -0.73
N THR A 102 -3.01 -14.08 -0.10
CA THR A 102 -4.00 -15.02 -0.63
C THR A 102 -5.17 -14.19 -1.15
N PRO A 103 -5.33 -14.08 -2.48
CA PRO A 103 -6.36 -13.23 -3.06
C PRO A 103 -7.76 -13.78 -2.78
N ASP A 104 -8.73 -12.88 -2.54
CA ASP A 104 -10.10 -13.26 -2.18
C ASP A 104 -10.78 -14.04 -3.32
N ASP A 105 -10.57 -13.64 -4.58
CA ASP A 105 -11.13 -14.31 -5.77
C ASP A 105 -10.32 -15.53 -6.24
N HIS A 106 -9.12 -15.75 -5.68
CA HIS A 106 -8.23 -16.86 -6.04
C HIS A 106 -7.64 -17.54 -4.78
N PRO A 107 -8.48 -18.13 -3.90
CA PRO A 107 -8.03 -18.59 -2.58
C PRO A 107 -7.06 -19.78 -2.61
N ALA A 108 -6.92 -20.45 -3.76
CA ALA A 108 -5.94 -21.52 -3.98
C ALA A 108 -4.55 -21.00 -4.38
N VAL A 109 -4.40 -19.68 -4.58
CA VAL A 109 -3.17 -19.03 -4.98
C VAL A 109 -2.58 -18.28 -3.80
N THR A 110 -1.27 -18.43 -3.60
CA THR A 110 -0.49 -17.59 -2.70
C THR A 110 0.53 -16.80 -3.52
N ILE A 111 0.48 -15.48 -3.39
CA ILE A 111 1.37 -14.54 -4.09
C ILE A 111 2.38 -14.00 -3.09
N ALA A 112 3.66 -14.24 -3.35
CA ALA A 112 4.72 -13.59 -2.59
C ALA A 112 4.82 -12.12 -3.02
N GLY A 113 5.07 -11.23 -2.05
CA GLY A 113 5.23 -9.82 -2.32
C GLY A 113 6.12 -9.10 -1.33
N SER A 114 6.24 -7.80 -1.53
CA SER A 114 6.97 -6.92 -0.63
C SER A 114 6.36 -5.52 -0.62
N ILE A 115 6.34 -4.90 0.56
CA ILE A 115 6.07 -3.47 0.71
C ILE A 115 7.39 -2.79 1.07
N THR A 116 7.82 -1.82 0.27
CA THR A 116 8.98 -0.97 0.56
C THR A 116 8.49 0.42 0.93
N ALA A 117 8.84 0.89 2.12
CA ALA A 117 8.33 2.15 2.65
C ALA A 117 9.39 2.86 3.50
N PRO A 118 10.38 3.52 2.86
CA PRO A 118 11.53 4.08 3.55
C PRO A 118 11.18 5.12 4.61
N ALA A 119 11.91 5.11 5.73
CA ALA A 119 11.77 6.16 6.74
C ALA A 119 12.12 7.53 6.12
N GLY A 120 11.25 8.53 6.33
CA GLY A 120 11.44 9.87 5.75
C GLY A 120 11.08 10.01 4.27
N SER A 121 10.56 8.95 3.63
CA SER A 121 9.98 9.01 2.29
C SER A 121 8.46 9.04 2.35
N ALA A 122 7.82 9.84 1.49
CA ALA A 122 6.38 9.78 1.29
C ALA A 122 5.97 8.61 0.37
N VAL A 123 6.92 7.92 -0.26
CA VAL A 123 6.65 6.86 -1.24
C VAL A 123 6.48 5.51 -0.55
N VAL A 124 5.44 4.78 -0.94
CA VAL A 124 5.23 3.37 -0.61
C VAL A 124 5.14 2.57 -1.90
N THR A 125 5.91 1.50 -1.99
CA THR A 125 5.94 0.63 -3.16
C THR A 125 5.45 -0.75 -2.76
N VAL A 126 4.42 -1.26 -3.44
CA VAL A 126 3.96 -2.63 -3.29
C VAL A 126 4.34 -3.42 -4.53
N THR A 127 5.02 -4.54 -4.34
CA THR A 127 5.35 -5.46 -5.43
C THR A 127 4.74 -6.81 -5.16
N LEU A 128 3.88 -7.26 -6.07
CA LEU A 128 3.38 -8.63 -6.16
C LEU A 128 4.23 -9.39 -7.17
N ARG A 129 4.72 -10.59 -6.81
CA ARG A 129 5.61 -11.39 -7.64
C ARG A 129 4.86 -12.48 -8.37
N ASP A 130 5.26 -12.75 -9.61
CA ASP A 130 4.75 -13.87 -10.41
C ASP A 130 3.22 -13.93 -10.50
N VAL A 131 2.58 -12.76 -10.57
CA VAL A 131 1.12 -12.62 -10.68
C VAL A 131 0.68 -13.23 -12.01
N PRO A 132 -0.34 -14.11 -12.02
CA PRO A 132 -0.91 -14.62 -13.25
C PRO A 132 -1.49 -13.52 -14.13
N THR A 133 -1.19 -13.57 -15.42
CA THR A 133 -1.71 -12.68 -16.46
C THR A 133 -2.09 -13.51 -17.70
N THR A 134 -2.77 -12.89 -18.67
CA THR A 134 -3.12 -13.56 -19.94
C THR A 134 -1.91 -14.09 -20.72
N ASN A 135 -0.72 -13.50 -20.53
CA ASN A 135 0.49 -13.81 -21.28
C ASN A 135 1.54 -14.56 -20.44
N GLY A 136 1.16 -15.11 -19.29
CA GLY A 136 2.07 -15.81 -18.37
C GLY A 136 2.11 -15.15 -16.99
N ARG A 137 3.25 -15.22 -16.31
CA ARG A 137 3.43 -14.62 -14.98
C ARG A 137 4.35 -13.42 -15.06
N SER A 138 4.03 -12.36 -14.33
CA SER A 138 4.86 -11.17 -14.25
C SER A 138 4.81 -10.53 -12.87
N ASN A 139 5.85 -9.77 -12.54
CA ASN A 139 5.82 -8.94 -11.34
C ASN A 139 4.96 -7.71 -11.61
N ARG A 140 4.14 -7.35 -10.64
CA ARG A 140 3.34 -6.13 -10.66
C ARG A 140 3.80 -5.24 -9.51
N THR A 141 4.37 -4.09 -9.87
CA THR A 141 4.75 -3.05 -8.91
C THR A 141 3.73 -1.92 -8.99
N THR A 142 3.28 -1.44 -7.83
CA THR A 142 2.36 -0.31 -7.71
C THR A 142 2.89 0.69 -6.69
N TYR A 143 2.87 1.96 -7.08
CA TYR A 143 3.34 3.06 -6.26
C TYR A 143 2.18 3.80 -5.60
N PHE A 144 2.37 4.09 -4.32
CA PHE A 144 1.45 4.83 -3.49
C PHE A 144 2.19 5.92 -2.73
N CYS A 145 1.43 6.86 -2.19
CA CYS A 145 1.92 7.92 -1.36
C CYS A 145 1.31 7.82 0.04
N ARG A 146 2.16 7.96 1.07
CA ARG A 146 1.73 8.22 2.43
C ARG A 146 1.04 9.57 2.46
N PHE A 147 -0.04 9.63 3.23
CA PHE A 147 -0.60 10.90 3.67
C PHE A 147 -0.88 10.74 5.16
N ASP A 148 -0.45 11.72 5.94
CA ASP A 148 -0.87 11.80 7.32
C ASP A 148 -2.32 12.24 7.33
N ASP A 149 -3.19 11.42 7.90
CA ASP A 149 -4.53 11.85 8.26
C ASP A 149 -4.34 12.87 9.39
N ALA A 150 -4.30 14.16 9.05
CA ALA A 150 -4.17 15.27 10.00
C ALA A 150 -5.44 15.41 10.87
N GLY A 151 -5.74 14.34 11.60
CA GLY A 151 -7.03 14.08 12.22
C GLY A 151 -6.95 13.11 13.38
N THR A 152 -5.91 13.21 14.22
CA THR A 152 -6.04 13.13 15.69
C THR A 152 -4.71 13.53 16.34
N GLU A 153 -4.73 14.64 17.08
CA GLU A 153 -3.87 14.80 18.26
C GLU A 153 -4.03 13.57 19.15
N THR A 154 -2.90 12.98 19.55
CA THR A 154 -2.75 12.24 20.81
C THR A 154 -1.42 12.59 21.42
#